data_AF-A0A350TLM3-F1
#
_entry.id   AF-A0A350TLM3-F1
#
_cell.length_a   1.000
_cell.length_b   1.000
_cell.length_c   1.000
_cell.angle_alpha   90.00
_cell.angle_beta   90.00
_cell.angle_gamma   90.00
#
_symmetry.space_group_name_H-M   'P 1'
#
loop_
_entity.id
_entity.type
_entity.pdbx_description
1 polymer ?
#
loop_
_entity_poly.entity_id
_entity_poly.type
_entity_poly.pdbx_seq_one_letter_code
_entity_poly.pdbx_strand_id
1 'polypeptide(L)'
;KIDSSNGAVFFASGVFYYFLTEQVKALVQGMADAFPGGVLVFDAANRAAVKMITKTWLKSAKIRDVGAYFAVSDAPQEISAWDSRLQVSSRGYMLGYNDLKDPSVSGFFRFLARVGDGMMKMQIVKIKFGGR
;
A
#
# COMPACT_ATOMS: atom_id res chain seq x y z
N LYS A 1 -3.74 -5.22 -26.62
CA LYS A 1 -2.85 -4.26 -25.93
C LYS A 1 -3.73 -3.11 -25.43
N ILE A 2 -3.63 -2.73 -24.16
CA ILE A 2 -4.41 -1.61 -23.60
C ILE A 2 -3.79 -0.31 -24.12
N ASP A 3 -4.63 0.64 -24.54
CA ASP A 3 -4.16 1.98 -24.92
C ASP A 3 -3.66 2.72 -23.67
N SER A 4 -2.41 3.18 -23.72
CA SER A 4 -1.74 3.87 -22.61
C SER A 4 -1.50 5.35 -22.88
N SER A 5 -1.98 5.88 -24.01
CA SER A 5 -1.74 7.26 -24.45
C SER A 5 -2.20 8.33 -23.44
N ASN A 6 -3.27 8.05 -22.70
CA ASN A 6 -3.81 8.93 -21.66
C ASN A 6 -3.51 8.46 -20.23
N GLY A 7 -2.56 7.51 -20.07
CA GLY A 7 -2.31 6.83 -18.80
C GLY A 7 -3.44 5.86 -18.42
N ALA A 8 -3.35 5.29 -17.22
CA ALA A 8 -4.37 4.41 -16.65
C ALA A 8 -4.42 4.54 -15.12
N VAL A 9 -5.59 4.30 -14.53
CA VAL A 9 -5.77 4.26 -13.08
C VAL A 9 -5.95 2.81 -12.63
N PHE A 10 -5.06 2.35 -11.76
CA PHE A 10 -5.06 1.02 -11.17
C PHE A 10 -5.40 1.10 -9.69
N PHE A 11 -6.28 0.21 -9.25
CA PHE A 11 -6.68 0.09 -7.86
C PHE A 11 -6.55 -1.37 -7.42
N ALA A 12 -5.74 -1.62 -6.38
CA ALA A 12 -5.50 -2.96 -5.86
C ALA A 12 -5.65 -2.95 -4.34
N SER A 13 -6.87 -3.25 -3.86
CA SER A 13 -7.11 -3.37 -2.42
C SER A 13 -7.05 -4.81 -1.96
N GLY A 14 -6.32 -5.07 -0.90
CA GLY A 14 -6.24 -6.38 -0.30
C GLY A 14 -5.26 -7.34 -0.99
N VAL A 15 -4.31 -6.82 -1.79
CA VAL A 15 -3.54 -7.66 -2.73
C VAL A 15 -2.06 -7.74 -2.40
N PHE A 16 -1.36 -6.61 -2.27
CA PHE A 16 0.10 -6.64 -2.34
C PHE A 16 0.81 -7.27 -1.15
N TYR A 17 0.18 -7.35 0.02
CA TYR A 17 0.74 -8.02 1.18
C TYR A 17 0.87 -9.56 1.02
N TYR A 18 0.40 -10.14 -0.08
CA TYR A 18 0.66 -11.54 -0.45
C TYR A 18 1.91 -11.75 -1.33
N PHE A 19 2.55 -10.66 -1.77
CA PHE A 19 3.69 -10.71 -2.68
C PHE A 19 4.98 -10.34 -1.97
N LEU A 20 6.11 -10.76 -2.53
CA LEU A 20 7.42 -10.28 -2.09
C LEU A 20 7.64 -8.84 -2.56
N THR A 21 8.36 -8.05 -1.76
CA THR A 21 8.69 -6.66 -2.11
C THR A 21 9.31 -6.53 -3.52
N GLU A 22 10.22 -7.43 -3.88
CA GLU A 22 10.87 -7.40 -5.20
C GLU A 22 9.89 -7.70 -6.36
N GLN A 23 8.88 -8.55 -6.13
CA GLN A 23 7.83 -8.81 -7.12
C GLN A 23 6.95 -7.59 -7.31
N VAL A 24 6.57 -6.92 -6.22
CA VAL A 24 5.79 -5.67 -6.27
C VAL A 24 6.61 -4.57 -6.96
N LYS A 25 7.90 -4.45 -6.64
CA LYS A 25 8.80 -3.48 -7.29
C LYS A 25 8.90 -3.70 -8.79
N ALA A 26 9.18 -4.93 -9.23
CA ALA A 26 9.27 -5.26 -10.65
C ALA A 26 7.94 -4.99 -11.39
N LEU A 27 6.81 -5.32 -10.75
CA LEU A 27 5.49 -5.02 -11.28
C LEU A 27 5.28 -3.51 -11.45
N VAL A 28 5.56 -2.71 -10.41
CA VAL A 28 5.39 -1.25 -10.43
C VAL A 28 6.26 -0.61 -11.51
N GLN A 29 7.51 -1.05 -11.67
CA GLN A 29 8.41 -0.56 -12.73
C GLN A 29 7.86 -0.90 -14.13
N GLY A 30 7.42 -2.14 -14.35
CA GLY A 30 6.81 -2.53 -15.62
C GLY A 30 5.50 -1.78 -15.93
N MET A 31 4.70 -1.48 -14.91
CA MET A 31 3.51 -0.64 -15.04
C MET A 31 3.85 0.80 -15.42
N ALA A 32 4.89 1.39 -14.81
CA ALA A 32 5.35 2.73 -15.14
C ALA A 32 5.86 2.84 -16.60
N ASP A 33 6.51 1.79 -17.11
CA ASP A 33 6.95 1.71 -18.51
C ASP A 33 5.77 1.58 -19.49
N ALA A 34 4.77 0.77 -19.13
CA ALA A 34 3.62 0.51 -19.98
C ALA A 34 2.60 1.66 -19.98
N PHE A 35 2.44 2.35 -18.85
CA PHE A 35 1.41 3.36 -18.60
C PHE A 35 2.00 4.69 -18.09
N PRO A 36 2.80 5.41 -18.91
CA PRO A 36 3.29 6.73 -18.54
C PRO A 36 2.13 7.67 -18.18
N GLY A 37 2.29 8.49 -17.14
CA GLY A 37 1.22 9.34 -16.61
C GLY A 37 0.12 8.60 -15.84
N GLY A 38 0.20 7.26 -15.73
CA GLY A 38 -0.74 6.45 -14.96
C GLY A 38 -0.63 6.62 -13.44
N VAL A 39 -1.58 6.03 -12.73
CA VAL A 39 -1.68 6.08 -11.28
C VAL A 39 -2.00 4.69 -10.74
N LEU A 40 -1.28 4.27 -9.70
CA LEU A 40 -1.56 3.04 -8.96
C LEU A 40 -1.89 3.39 -7.51
N VAL A 41 -2.99 2.85 -7.00
CA VAL A 41 -3.43 2.99 -5.62
C VAL A 41 -3.62 1.62 -4.98
N PHE A 42 -3.09 1.41 -3.79
CA PHE A 42 -3.20 0.17 -3.03
C PHE A 42 -3.11 0.40 -1.53
N ASP A 43 -3.58 -0.57 -0.74
CA ASP A 43 -3.32 -0.57 0.70
C ASP A 43 -1.99 -1.25 1.04
N ALA A 44 -1.31 -0.68 2.03
CA ALA A 44 -0.10 -1.22 2.61
C ALA A 44 -0.16 -1.15 4.14
N ALA A 45 0.53 -2.07 4.78
CA ALA A 45 0.66 -2.12 6.23
C ALA A 45 2.12 -2.30 6.62
N ASN A 46 2.46 -1.89 7.85
CA ASN A 46 3.84 -2.01 8.33
C ASN A 46 4.25 -3.47 8.58
N ARG A 47 5.56 -3.67 8.79
CA ARG A 47 6.14 -5.00 9.05
C ARG A 47 5.53 -5.71 10.25
N ALA A 48 5.09 -4.98 11.28
CA ALA A 48 4.50 -5.57 12.47
C ALA A 48 3.10 -6.14 12.20
N ALA A 49 2.27 -5.40 11.47
CA ALA A 49 0.94 -5.83 11.04
C ALA A 49 1.02 -7.03 10.09
N VAL A 50 1.89 -6.94 9.08
CA VAL A 50 2.15 -8.05 8.16
C VAL A 50 2.67 -9.27 8.92
N LYS A 51 3.64 -9.11 9.82
CA LYS A 51 4.14 -10.20 10.68
C LYS A 51 3.04 -10.82 11.56
N MET A 52 2.09 -10.02 12.04
CA MET A 52 0.96 -10.52 12.85
C MET A 52 -0.01 -11.36 11.99
N ILE A 53 -0.40 -10.84 10.82
CA ILE A 53 -1.25 -11.56 9.85
C ILE A 53 -0.57 -12.85 9.41
N THR A 54 0.71 -12.76 9.01
CA THR A 54 1.54 -13.89 8.62
C THR A 54 1.70 -14.90 9.76
N LYS A 55 1.89 -14.49 11.02
CA LYS A 55 2.01 -15.43 12.16
C LYS A 55 0.73 -16.24 12.38
N THR A 56 -0.43 -15.62 12.24
CA THR A 56 -1.74 -16.30 12.33
C THR A 56 -1.97 -17.22 11.14
N TRP A 57 -1.58 -16.79 9.93
CA TRP A 57 -1.77 -17.55 8.70
C TRP A 57 -0.77 -18.72 8.58
N LEU A 58 0.53 -18.52 8.86
CA LEU A 58 1.56 -19.56 8.90
C LEU A 58 1.23 -20.66 9.92
N LYS A 59 0.69 -20.27 11.08
CA LYS A 59 0.20 -21.24 12.08
C LYS A 59 -0.93 -22.11 11.54
N SER A 60 -1.77 -21.56 10.67
CA SER A 60 -2.95 -22.25 10.13
C SER A 60 -2.64 -23.00 8.83
N ALA A 61 -1.69 -22.53 8.02
CA ALA A 61 -1.46 -23.00 6.66
C ALA A 61 -0.28 -24.00 6.49
N LYS A 62 0.49 -24.33 7.55
CA LYS A 62 1.66 -25.24 7.51
C LYS A 62 2.75 -24.87 6.48
N ILE A 63 2.74 -23.67 5.92
CA ILE A 63 3.73 -23.20 4.94
C ILE A 63 5.00 -22.80 5.71
N ARG A 64 6.16 -23.32 5.31
CA ARG A 64 7.44 -23.16 6.02
C ARG A 64 8.36 -22.10 5.44
N ASP A 65 8.07 -21.59 4.24
CA ASP A 65 9.07 -20.86 3.47
C ASP A 65 8.44 -19.68 2.74
N VAL A 66 8.20 -18.59 3.47
CA VAL A 66 7.75 -17.36 2.83
C VAL A 66 8.61 -16.20 3.29
N GLY A 67 9.50 -15.79 2.37
CA GLY A 67 10.31 -14.59 2.48
C GLY A 67 9.42 -13.36 2.73
N ALA A 68 10.01 -12.32 3.32
CA ALA A 68 9.32 -11.14 3.80
C ALA A 68 8.26 -10.62 2.82
N TYR A 69 6.99 -10.78 3.21
CA TYR A 69 5.84 -10.22 2.52
C TYR A 69 5.95 -8.70 2.44
N PHE A 70 5.43 -8.14 1.36
CA PHE A 70 5.45 -6.72 1.08
C PHE A 70 4.82 -5.93 2.23
N ALA A 71 5.68 -5.23 2.95
CA ALA A 71 5.35 -4.45 4.12
C ALA A 71 6.05 -3.10 4.01
N VAL A 72 5.28 -2.03 4.10
CA VAL A 72 5.78 -0.67 3.86
C VAL A 72 5.41 0.18 5.06
N SER A 73 6.43 0.76 5.68
CA SER A 73 6.28 1.57 6.89
C SER A 73 6.31 3.06 6.57
N ASP A 74 7.08 3.46 5.56
CA ASP A 74 7.09 4.80 4.96
C ASP A 74 7.07 4.66 3.43
N ALA A 75 5.87 4.69 2.85
CA ALA A 75 5.72 4.48 1.41
C ALA A 75 6.41 5.57 0.57
N PRO A 76 6.28 6.87 0.87
CA PRO A 76 7.03 7.91 0.18
C PRO A 76 8.55 7.67 0.14
N GLN A 77 9.16 7.27 1.26
CA GLN A 77 10.62 7.04 1.29
C GLN A 77 11.03 5.70 0.65
N GLU A 78 10.35 4.61 0.99
CA GLU A 78 10.74 3.26 0.57
C GLU A 78 10.49 3.01 -0.92
N ILE A 79 9.35 3.49 -1.45
CA ILE A 79 8.92 3.20 -2.82
C ILE A 79 9.47 4.21 -3.83
N SER A 80 9.62 5.49 -3.46
CA SER A 80 10.23 6.47 -4.37
C SER A 80 11.69 6.13 -4.70
N ALA A 81 12.35 5.35 -3.84
CA ALA A 81 13.69 4.82 -4.10
C ALA A 81 13.73 3.73 -5.20
N TRP A 82 12.59 3.18 -5.62
CA TRP A 82 12.55 2.12 -6.62
C TRP A 82 12.79 2.62 -8.03
N ASP A 83 12.34 3.83 -8.34
CA ASP A 83 12.47 4.45 -9.65
C ASP A 83 12.19 5.96 -9.52
N SER A 84 13.06 6.80 -10.10
CA SER A 84 12.99 8.26 -9.99
C SER A 84 11.74 8.88 -10.62
N ARG A 85 11.03 8.13 -11.47
CA ARG A 85 9.78 8.55 -12.12
C ARG A 85 8.57 8.41 -11.20
N LEU A 86 8.70 7.73 -10.06
CA LEU A 86 7.58 7.46 -9.16
C LEU A 86 7.37 8.64 -8.21
N GLN A 87 6.20 9.27 -8.29
CA GLN A 87 5.75 10.24 -7.31
C GLN A 87 4.84 9.53 -6.31
N VAL A 88 5.37 9.21 -5.13
CA VAL A 88 4.67 8.43 -4.13
C VAL A 88 4.10 9.34 -3.04
N SER A 89 2.83 9.14 -2.73
CA SER A 89 2.15 9.76 -1.60
C SER A 89 1.41 8.68 -0.82
N SER A 90 1.20 8.89 0.47
CA SER A 90 0.36 7.99 1.27
C SER A 90 -0.55 8.76 2.21
N ARG A 91 -1.69 8.16 2.55
CA ARG A 91 -2.64 8.66 3.55
C ARG A 91 -3.00 7.53 4.52
N GLY A 92 -3.25 7.88 5.78
CA GLY A 92 -3.74 6.92 6.77
C GLY A 92 -5.05 6.26 6.31
N TYR A 93 -5.20 4.97 6.57
CA TYR A 93 -6.32 4.18 6.07
C TYR A 93 -7.65 4.62 6.70
N MET A 94 -7.68 4.88 8.01
CA MET A 94 -8.91 5.32 8.70
C MET A 94 -9.14 6.82 8.58
N LEU A 95 -8.07 7.62 8.62
CA LEU A 95 -8.12 9.08 8.41
C LEU A 95 -8.44 9.49 6.96
N GLY A 96 -8.30 8.56 6.00
CA GLY A 96 -8.61 8.80 4.59
C GLY A 96 -10.10 8.78 4.24
N TYR A 97 -10.93 8.08 5.02
CA TYR A 97 -12.36 7.90 4.74
C TYR A 97 -13.29 8.82 5.53
N ASN A 98 -12.87 9.34 6.69
CA ASN A 98 -13.67 10.24 7.51
C ASN A 98 -12.77 11.31 8.15
N ASP A 99 -13.19 12.58 8.08
CA ASP A 99 -12.58 13.64 8.88
C ASP A 99 -13.01 13.41 10.34
N LEU A 100 -12.18 12.70 11.11
CA LEU A 100 -12.47 12.27 12.49
C LEU A 100 -12.65 13.43 13.49
N LYS A 101 -12.67 14.68 13.00
CA LYS A 101 -13.01 15.91 13.72
C LYS A 101 -14.52 16.12 13.85
N ASP A 102 -15.35 15.36 13.13
CA ASP A 102 -16.80 15.47 13.27
C ASP A 102 -17.25 14.99 14.69
N PRO A 103 -17.93 15.85 15.47
CA PRO A 103 -18.37 15.53 16.83
C PRO A 103 -19.36 14.36 16.91
N SER A 104 -19.99 13.96 15.80
CA SER A 104 -20.89 12.80 15.72
C SER A 104 -20.17 11.44 15.76
N VAL A 105 -18.84 11.42 15.57
CA VAL A 105 -18.05 10.19 15.56
C VAL A 105 -17.65 9.81 16.98
N SER A 106 -18.21 8.68 17.46
CA SER A 106 -17.93 8.10 18.79
C SER A 106 -16.42 7.93 19.06
N GLY A 107 -16.00 8.22 20.30
CA GLY A 107 -14.59 8.15 20.74
C GLY A 107 -13.94 6.78 20.54
N PHE A 108 -14.73 5.71 20.45
CA PHE A 108 -14.27 4.36 20.11
C PHE A 108 -13.68 4.28 18.70
N PHE A 109 -14.29 4.95 17.71
CA PHE A 109 -13.78 4.99 16.34
C PHE A 109 -12.48 5.80 16.23
N ARG A 110 -12.32 6.86 17.03
CA ARG A 110 -11.05 7.61 17.12
C ARG A 110 -9.93 6.77 17.73
N PHE A 111 -10.27 5.94 18.72
CA PHE A 111 -9.33 4.99 19.32
C PHE A 111 -8.90 3.92 18.30
N LEU A 112 -9.84 3.29 17.59
CA LEU A 112 -9.54 2.33 16.53
C LEU A 112 -8.71 2.94 15.40
N ALA A 113 -9.01 4.18 14.99
CA ALA A 113 -8.24 4.90 13.99
C ALA A 113 -6.80 5.17 14.44
N ARG A 114 -6.58 5.60 15.69
CA ARG A 114 -5.24 5.76 16.26
C ARG A 114 -4.46 4.45 16.33
N VAL A 115 -5.13 3.35 16.64
CA VAL A 115 -4.53 2.00 16.68
C VAL A 115 -4.15 1.54 15.27
N GLY A 116 -5.04 1.69 14.29
CA GLY A 116 -4.81 1.30 12.89
C GLY A 116 -3.78 2.18 12.17
N ASP A 117 -3.96 3.50 12.19
CA ASP A 117 -3.11 4.45 11.48
C ASP A 117 -1.79 4.73 12.23
N GLY A 118 -1.77 4.59 13.56
CA GLY A 118 -0.58 4.79 14.38
C GLY A 118 0.25 3.53 14.58
N MET A 119 -0.34 2.47 15.15
CA MET A 119 0.40 1.27 15.57
C MET A 119 0.59 0.27 14.43
N MET A 120 -0.42 0.09 13.57
CA MET A 120 -0.33 -0.76 12.38
C MET A 120 0.14 -0.01 11.12
N LYS A 121 0.21 1.33 11.20
CA LYS A 121 0.53 2.25 10.08
C LYS A 121 -0.12 1.80 8.77
N MET A 122 -1.41 1.45 8.84
CA MET A 122 -2.16 1.14 7.64
C MET A 122 -2.29 2.41 6.80
N GLN A 123 -1.89 2.30 5.54
CA GLN A 123 -1.85 3.44 4.65
C GLN A 123 -2.37 3.05 3.27
N ILE A 124 -3.11 3.97 2.66
CA ILE A 124 -3.41 3.93 1.25
C ILE A 124 -2.26 4.63 0.56
N VAL A 125 -1.52 3.88 -0.26
CA VAL A 125 -0.41 4.36 -1.06
C VAL A 125 -0.94 4.73 -2.44
N LYS A 126 -0.57 5.91 -2.92
CA LYS A 126 -0.79 6.37 -4.28
C LYS A 126 0.55 6.63 -4.93
N ILE A 127 0.81 5.95 -6.04
CA ILE A 127 1.96 6.15 -6.91
C ILE A 127 1.46 6.79 -8.20
N LYS A 128 2.02 7.93 -8.57
CA LYS A 128 1.85 8.51 -9.91
C LYS A 128 3.10 8.19 -10.72
N PHE A 129 2.90 7.62 -11.90
CA PHE A 129 3.96 7.34 -12.86
C PHE A 129 4.29 8.64 -13.62
N GLY A 130 5.58 8.93 -13.75
CA GLY A 130 6.06 10.07 -14.53
C GLY A 130 5.48 10.07 -15.95
N GLY A 131 5.20 11.27 -16.47
CA GLY A 131 4.90 11.46 -17.89
C GLY A 131 6.17 11.33 -18.75
N ARG A 132 5.99 11.17 -20.05
CA ARG A 132 7.04 11.46 -21.03
C ARG A 132 7.09 12.96 -21.30
#